data_AF-A0A7C0ZBQ3-F1
#
_entry.id   AF-A0A7C0ZBQ3-F1
#
_cell.length_a   1.000
_cell.length_b   1.000
_cell.length_c   1.000
_cell.angle_alpha   90.00
_cell.angle_beta   90.00
_cell.angle_gamma   90.00
#
_symmetry.space_group_name_H-M   'P 1'
#
loop_
_entity.id
_entity.type
_entity.pdbx_description
1 polymer ?
#
loop_
_entity_poly.entity_id
_entity_poly.type
_entity_poly.pdbx_seq_one_letter_code
_entity_poly.pdbx_strand_id
1 'polypeptide(L)'
;MKRLPIGIQTFRKIIEGGYVYVDKTRFALKLIESGGDFYFLSRPRRFGKSLFLDTLSEIFKGSKELFKGLYIYDKYDFKPHPVIRISFGSGDYSEIESIYKEILRILERNIRDLGIDCKDREDYKGCFEELIYNANQRYKKKVVVLVDEYDKPILDNILNKNKAREARDILKNFYSVIKDSDPYIRFVFITGVSKFSKLNLFSGLNNLKDITISREYADICGYTHHDLETVFSEHLRGADLEKIKLWYNGYNYFGERLYNPFDILLFISDGFEFRNYWWSTGNPSFLIDKIRDENYYIPELEGAEISEEQLDAFDVEYIDVLALFWQTGYLTFKDRSVDNFGVSTYRLCIPNFEIRLSLNHLFIDYLTNQRKEKLRYRRSLDRCLIGGSFDSFIETLRSIFASIPYQNYANNIISKYEGYYSSVVYTYLCALGYEVIPEDNTNRGRIDLTIKLPDKVVIIEFKVDSQESPIEQIEKKGYYEKYLSLNIPIYLIGIKFDSAQRNISEWKVIKKA
;
A
#
# COMPACT_ATOMS: atom_id res chain seq x y z
N MET A 1 -28.96 -13.75 -6.67
CA MET A 1 -27.57 -13.29 -6.62
C MET A 1 -27.46 -11.82 -6.96
N LYS A 2 -26.89 -11.00 -6.08
CA LYS A 2 -26.67 -9.55 -6.30
C LYS A 2 -25.54 -9.29 -7.30
N ARG A 3 -25.53 -8.12 -7.95
CA ARG A 3 -24.47 -7.73 -8.92
C ARG A 3 -23.18 -7.31 -8.20
N LEU A 4 -22.02 -7.46 -8.82
CA LEU A 4 -20.74 -6.99 -8.26
C LEU A 4 -20.54 -5.49 -8.52
N PRO A 5 -20.21 -4.65 -7.51
CA PRO A 5 -20.05 -3.20 -7.68
C PRO A 5 -18.67 -2.80 -8.26
N ILE A 6 -18.21 -3.45 -9.33
CA ILE A 6 -16.89 -3.18 -9.93
C ILE A 6 -16.83 -1.74 -10.44
N GLY A 7 -15.92 -0.95 -9.88
CA GLY A 7 -15.72 0.45 -10.26
C GLY A 7 -16.84 1.40 -9.83
N ILE A 8 -17.80 0.95 -9.02
CA ILE A 8 -18.88 1.80 -8.51
C ILE A 8 -18.49 2.34 -7.13
N GLN A 9 -18.41 3.67 -7.02
CA GLN A 9 -18.09 4.36 -5.76
C GLN A 9 -19.32 5.06 -5.14
N THR A 10 -20.45 5.08 -5.86
CA THR A 10 -21.69 5.72 -5.39
C THR A 10 -22.52 4.71 -4.60
N PHE A 11 -22.67 4.95 -3.30
CA PHE A 11 -23.45 4.15 -2.37
C PHE A 11 -24.90 3.99 -2.86
N ARG A 12 -25.55 5.10 -3.24
CA ARG A 12 -26.92 5.08 -3.78
C ARG A 12 -27.08 4.11 -4.96
N LYS A 13 -26.15 4.18 -5.93
CA LYS A 13 -26.15 3.30 -7.11
C LYS A 13 -25.98 1.83 -6.74
N ILE A 14 -25.16 1.54 -5.73
CA ILE A 14 -24.96 0.17 -5.22
C ILE A 14 -26.27 -0.36 -4.62
N ILE A 15 -26.92 0.41 -3.76
CA ILE A 15 -28.15 -0.02 -3.08
C ILE A 15 -29.32 -0.14 -4.06
N GLU A 16 -29.63 0.92 -4.81
CA GLU A 16 -30.76 0.94 -5.74
C GLU A 16 -30.57 -0.02 -6.92
N GLY A 17 -29.32 -0.26 -7.34
CA GLY A 17 -28.97 -1.17 -8.41
C GLY A 17 -28.90 -2.65 -8.01
N GLY A 18 -29.17 -2.99 -6.75
CA GLY A 18 -29.12 -4.38 -6.26
C GLY A 18 -27.72 -4.99 -6.30
N TYR A 19 -26.69 -4.17 -6.06
CA TYR A 19 -25.32 -4.63 -5.98
C TYR A 19 -24.98 -5.19 -4.59
N VAL A 20 -23.96 -6.03 -4.52
CA VAL A 20 -23.35 -6.47 -3.26
C VAL A 20 -22.78 -5.25 -2.54
N TYR A 21 -23.05 -5.13 -1.25
CA TYR A 21 -22.50 -4.09 -0.38
C TYR A 21 -22.07 -4.75 0.93
N VAL A 22 -20.80 -4.53 1.30
CA VAL A 22 -20.30 -4.92 2.62
C VAL A 22 -20.59 -3.77 3.58
N ASP A 23 -21.39 -4.05 4.61
CA ASP A 23 -21.89 -3.02 5.51
C ASP A 23 -20.79 -2.50 6.46
N LYS A 24 -20.34 -1.26 6.21
CA LYS A 24 -19.39 -0.53 7.07
C LYS A 24 -20.07 0.57 7.90
N THR A 25 -21.40 0.62 7.93
CA THR A 25 -22.15 1.72 8.58
C THR A 25 -22.04 1.74 10.10
N ARG A 26 -21.66 0.60 10.72
CA ARG A 26 -21.16 0.52 12.11
C ARG A 26 -20.08 1.54 12.41
N PHE A 27 -19.08 1.65 11.53
CA PHE A 27 -17.95 2.57 11.72
C PHE A 27 -18.38 4.01 11.48
N ALA A 28 -19.25 4.25 10.51
CA ALA A 28 -19.83 5.58 10.27
C ALA A 28 -20.57 6.09 11.51
N LEU A 29 -21.44 5.27 12.11
CA LEU A 29 -22.15 5.63 13.35
C LEU A 29 -21.16 5.98 14.46
N LYS A 30 -20.16 5.12 14.69
CA LYS A 30 -19.13 5.35 15.71
C LYS A 30 -18.39 6.67 15.50
N LEU A 31 -18.00 7.00 14.27
CA LEU A 31 -17.33 8.28 13.97
C LEU A 31 -18.23 9.47 14.29
N ILE A 32 -19.51 9.39 13.91
CA ILE A 32 -20.49 10.48 14.10
C ILE A 32 -20.80 10.71 15.59
N GLU A 33 -20.78 9.66 16.40
CA GLU A 33 -21.17 9.70 17.82
C GLU A 33 -20.00 9.85 18.79
N SER A 34 -18.76 9.56 18.38
CA SER A 34 -17.60 9.55 19.29
C SER A 34 -17.13 10.91 19.82
N GLY A 35 -17.87 11.98 19.55
CA GLY A 35 -17.64 13.34 20.08
C GLY A 35 -16.51 14.11 19.40
N GLY A 36 -15.71 13.47 18.54
CA GLY A 36 -14.79 14.17 17.64
C GLY A 36 -15.51 14.63 16.37
N ASP A 37 -15.13 15.81 15.86
CA ASP A 37 -15.72 16.37 14.64
C ASP A 37 -14.78 16.29 13.42
N PHE A 38 -13.50 15.95 13.60
CA PHE A 38 -12.49 15.99 12.53
C PHE A 38 -11.72 14.67 12.44
N TYR A 39 -11.84 13.97 11.31
CA TYR A 39 -11.20 12.68 11.09
C TYR A 39 -10.36 12.63 9.82
N PHE A 40 -9.26 11.89 9.91
CA PHE A 40 -8.37 11.58 8.80
C PHE A 40 -8.18 10.07 8.68
N LEU A 41 -8.32 9.55 7.46
CA LEU A 41 -8.07 8.15 7.14
C LEU A 41 -7.22 8.04 5.86
N SER A 42 -6.03 7.46 5.97
CA SER A 42 -5.26 6.98 4.82
C SER A 42 -5.43 5.47 4.65
N ARG A 43 -5.61 5.04 3.40
CA ARG A 43 -5.53 3.64 2.97
C ARG A 43 -4.96 3.59 1.55
N PRO A 44 -4.37 2.47 1.11
CA PRO A 44 -3.98 2.27 -0.28
C PRO A 44 -5.14 2.49 -1.25
N ARG A 45 -4.81 2.66 -2.54
CA ARG A 45 -5.83 2.84 -3.58
C ARG A 45 -6.79 1.65 -3.61
N ARG A 46 -8.03 1.91 -4.03
CA ARG A 46 -9.09 0.90 -4.22
C ARG A 46 -9.55 0.15 -2.96
N PHE A 47 -9.14 0.60 -1.77
CA PHE A 47 -9.62 0.06 -0.49
C PHE A 47 -11.08 0.41 -0.10
N GLY A 48 -11.81 1.14 -0.95
CA GLY A 48 -13.19 1.54 -0.67
C GLY A 48 -13.37 2.87 0.06
N LYS A 49 -12.31 3.69 0.18
CA LYS A 49 -12.35 5.03 0.81
C LYS A 49 -13.44 5.92 0.24
N SER A 50 -13.47 6.10 -1.08
CA SER A 50 -14.46 6.95 -1.77
C SER A 50 -15.88 6.45 -1.57
N LEU A 51 -16.10 5.14 -1.56
CA LEU A 51 -17.40 4.54 -1.26
C LEU A 51 -17.82 4.78 0.19
N PHE A 52 -16.89 4.67 1.14
CA PHE A 52 -17.18 4.99 2.53
C PHE A 52 -17.51 6.47 2.72
N LEU A 53 -16.79 7.37 2.05
CA LEU A 53 -17.06 8.80 2.02
C LEU A 53 -18.42 9.13 1.38
N ASP A 54 -18.83 8.39 0.34
CA ASP A 54 -20.18 8.48 -0.23
C ASP A 54 -21.27 7.96 0.70
N THR A 55 -20.98 6.87 1.43
CA THR A 55 -21.87 6.35 2.48
C THR A 55 -22.09 7.42 3.56
N LEU A 56 -21.04 8.08 4.05
CA LEU A 56 -21.14 9.22 4.98
C LEU A 56 -21.96 10.36 4.39
N SER A 57 -21.74 10.70 3.12
CA SER A 57 -22.52 11.75 2.45
C SER A 57 -24.02 11.46 2.45
N GLU A 58 -24.43 10.23 2.14
CA GLU A 58 -25.86 9.86 2.12
C GLU A 58 -26.46 9.76 3.53
N ILE A 59 -25.67 9.40 4.56
CA ILE A 59 -26.11 9.48 5.97
C ILE A 59 -26.44 10.93 6.32
N PHE A 60 -25.51 11.85 6.08
CA PHE A 60 -25.68 13.26 6.43
C PHE A 60 -26.69 14.02 5.57
N LYS A 61 -26.95 13.57 4.34
CA LYS A 61 -28.07 14.09 3.53
C LYS A 61 -29.44 13.61 4.02
N GLY A 62 -29.48 12.68 4.98
CA GLY A 62 -30.72 12.14 5.54
C GLY A 62 -31.41 11.10 4.65
N SER A 63 -30.66 10.44 3.76
CA SER A 63 -31.19 9.44 2.81
C SER A 63 -31.53 8.10 3.49
N LYS A 64 -32.31 8.12 4.58
CA LYS A 64 -32.57 6.97 5.49
C LYS A 64 -32.97 5.69 4.76
N GLU A 65 -33.82 5.79 3.75
CA GLU A 65 -34.33 4.62 3.02
C GLU A 65 -33.23 3.81 2.30
N LEU A 66 -32.11 4.45 1.92
CA LEU A 66 -30.96 3.75 1.32
C LEU A 66 -30.26 2.81 2.32
N PHE A 67 -30.51 2.99 3.63
CA PHE A 67 -29.84 2.23 4.68
C PHE A 67 -30.68 1.06 5.18
N LYS A 68 -31.86 0.79 4.60
CA LYS A 68 -32.73 -0.29 5.07
C LYS A 68 -32.00 -1.64 5.05
N GLY A 69 -31.95 -2.29 6.20
CA GLY A 69 -31.24 -3.56 6.41
C GLY A 69 -29.74 -3.43 6.70
N LEU A 70 -29.21 -2.21 6.78
CA LEU A 70 -27.86 -1.92 7.25
C LEU A 70 -27.86 -1.57 8.74
N TYR A 71 -26.71 -1.74 9.39
CA TYR A 71 -26.53 -1.61 10.83
C TYR A 71 -27.01 -0.26 11.39
N ILE A 72 -26.82 0.83 10.65
CA ILE A 72 -27.14 2.19 11.10
C ILE A 72 -28.63 2.56 11.03
N TYR A 73 -29.45 1.81 10.28
CA TYR A 73 -30.82 2.21 9.90
C TYR A 73 -31.74 2.62 11.05
N ASP A 74 -31.68 1.87 12.15
CA ASP A 74 -32.51 2.01 13.34
C ASP A 74 -31.77 2.70 14.50
N LYS A 75 -30.49 3.03 14.32
CA LYS A 75 -29.60 3.57 15.36
C LYS A 75 -29.27 5.05 15.17
N TYR A 76 -29.52 5.60 13.98
CA TYR A 76 -29.27 7.00 13.67
C TYR A 76 -30.56 7.74 13.28
N ASP A 77 -30.63 9.03 13.58
CA ASP A 77 -31.84 9.84 13.34
C ASP A 77 -31.95 10.38 11.90
N PHE A 78 -30.87 10.31 11.11
CA PHE A 78 -30.79 10.78 9.73
C PHE A 78 -31.24 12.24 9.55
N LYS A 79 -31.03 13.10 10.55
CA LYS A 79 -31.29 14.54 10.39
C LYS A 79 -30.39 15.11 9.29
N PRO A 80 -30.94 15.79 8.28
CA PRO A 80 -30.15 16.28 7.17
C PRO A 80 -29.27 17.46 7.58
N HIS A 81 -28.06 17.48 7.02
CA HIS A 81 -27.06 18.53 7.10
C HIS A 81 -26.62 18.93 5.69
N PRO A 82 -26.27 20.21 5.44
CA PRO A 82 -25.60 20.59 4.19
C PRO A 82 -24.23 19.90 4.10
N VAL A 83 -23.96 19.27 2.97
CA VAL A 83 -22.72 18.51 2.72
C VAL A 83 -21.93 19.18 1.61
N ILE A 84 -20.68 19.55 1.90
CA ILE A 84 -19.68 20.01 0.94
C ILE A 84 -18.78 18.81 0.60
N ARG A 85 -18.66 18.49 -0.70
CA ARG A 85 -17.79 17.42 -1.20
C ARG A 85 -16.66 17.97 -2.05
N ILE A 86 -15.45 17.79 -1.56
CA ILE A 86 -14.20 18.14 -2.23
C ILE A 86 -13.56 16.84 -2.71
N SER A 87 -13.19 16.78 -3.99
CA SER A 87 -12.45 15.64 -4.54
C SER A 87 -11.48 16.13 -5.60
N PHE A 88 -10.21 15.80 -5.41
CA PHE A 88 -9.14 16.09 -6.37
C PHE A 88 -8.93 14.94 -7.38
N GLY A 89 -9.79 13.91 -7.38
CA GLY A 89 -9.54 12.71 -8.17
C GLY A 89 -9.61 12.90 -9.68
N SER A 90 -10.33 13.91 -10.17
CA SER A 90 -10.50 14.21 -11.60
C SER A 90 -9.41 15.08 -12.21
N GLY A 91 -8.60 15.79 -11.41
CA GLY A 91 -7.64 16.74 -11.93
C GLY A 91 -6.34 16.10 -12.44
N ASP A 92 -5.70 16.81 -13.37
CA ASP A 92 -4.28 16.66 -13.71
C ASP A 92 -3.55 17.87 -13.12
N TYR A 93 -2.62 17.61 -12.20
CA TYR A 93 -1.93 18.62 -11.42
C TYR A 93 -0.50 18.86 -11.90
N SER A 94 -0.18 18.51 -13.15
CA SER A 94 1.15 18.74 -13.72
C SER A 94 1.60 20.20 -13.65
N GLU A 95 0.65 21.15 -13.68
CA GLU A 95 0.90 22.59 -13.57
C GLU A 95 0.17 23.20 -12.37
N ILE A 96 0.82 24.14 -11.68
CA ILE A 96 0.28 24.74 -10.45
C ILE A 96 -1.03 25.49 -10.69
N GLU A 97 -1.17 26.17 -11.84
CA GLU A 97 -2.39 26.88 -12.21
C GLU A 97 -3.60 25.93 -12.30
N SER A 98 -3.39 24.65 -12.64
CA SER A 98 -4.49 23.67 -12.71
C SER A 98 -5.03 23.33 -11.33
N ILE A 99 -4.21 23.43 -10.27
CA ILE A 99 -4.65 23.24 -8.87
C ILE A 99 -5.67 24.32 -8.51
N TYR A 100 -5.36 25.60 -8.74
CA TYR A 100 -6.28 26.70 -8.47
C TYR A 100 -7.58 26.57 -9.25
N LYS A 101 -7.49 26.29 -10.56
CA LYS A 101 -8.67 26.09 -11.42
C LYS A 101 -9.55 24.96 -10.93
N GLU A 102 -8.96 23.85 -10.49
CA GLU A 102 -9.72 22.71 -9.98
C GLU A 102 -10.37 23.02 -8.63
N ILE A 103 -9.69 23.71 -7.71
CA ILE A 103 -10.31 24.17 -6.45
C ILE A 103 -11.55 25.01 -6.75
N LEU A 104 -11.46 26.00 -7.65
CA LEU A 104 -12.59 26.84 -8.01
C LEU A 104 -13.74 26.02 -8.62
N ARG A 105 -13.47 25.08 -9.54
CA ARG A 105 -14.49 24.18 -10.09
C ARG A 105 -15.17 23.32 -9.02
N ILE A 106 -14.40 22.82 -8.05
CA ILE A 106 -14.94 22.06 -6.92
C ILE A 106 -15.89 22.95 -6.10
N LEU A 107 -15.50 24.19 -5.81
CA LEU A 107 -16.34 25.13 -5.07
C LEU A 107 -17.61 25.47 -5.86
N GLU A 108 -17.50 25.79 -7.15
CA GLU A 108 -18.65 26.07 -8.03
C GLU A 108 -19.67 24.93 -8.07
N ARG A 109 -19.20 23.67 -8.11
CA ARG A 109 -20.06 22.50 -8.02
C ARG A 109 -20.87 22.49 -6.71
N ASN A 110 -20.20 22.74 -5.58
CA ASN A 110 -20.85 22.76 -4.27
C ASN A 110 -21.82 23.95 -4.12
N ILE A 111 -21.44 25.13 -4.63
CA ILE A 111 -22.32 26.32 -4.68
C ILE A 111 -23.62 25.99 -5.40
N ARG A 112 -23.51 25.39 -6.60
CA ARG A 112 -24.66 24.96 -7.40
C ARG A 112 -25.50 23.91 -6.68
N ASP A 113 -24.87 22.87 -6.16
CA ASP A 113 -25.56 21.72 -5.55
C ASP A 113 -26.28 22.10 -4.23
N LEU A 114 -25.76 23.11 -3.49
CA LEU A 114 -26.37 23.66 -2.28
C LEU A 114 -27.31 24.85 -2.55
N GLY A 115 -27.37 25.36 -3.80
CA GLY A 115 -28.19 26.50 -4.17
C GLY A 115 -27.88 27.77 -3.37
N ILE A 116 -26.59 28.04 -3.16
CA ILE A 116 -26.07 29.25 -2.51
C ILE A 116 -25.26 30.09 -3.50
N ASP A 117 -24.73 31.22 -3.04
CA ASP A 117 -23.87 32.09 -3.84
C ASP A 117 -22.64 32.49 -3.02
N CYS A 118 -21.54 32.83 -3.71
CA CYS A 118 -20.33 33.40 -3.14
C CYS A 118 -19.98 34.65 -3.95
N LYS A 119 -19.61 35.73 -3.24
CA LYS A 119 -19.39 37.07 -3.81
C LYS A 119 -18.09 37.14 -4.59
N ASP A 120 -17.01 36.63 -4.02
CA ASP A 120 -15.70 36.57 -4.67
C ASP A 120 -15.42 35.13 -5.10
N ARG A 121 -15.51 34.87 -6.41
CA ARG A 121 -15.26 33.56 -7.00
C ARG A 121 -13.81 33.39 -7.47
N GLU A 122 -12.98 34.41 -7.35
CA GLU A 122 -11.56 34.37 -7.74
C GLU A 122 -10.67 34.07 -6.53
N ASP A 123 -11.04 34.52 -5.33
CA ASP A 123 -10.41 34.07 -4.08
C ASP A 123 -11.00 32.73 -3.60
N TYR A 124 -10.30 31.64 -3.89
CA TYR A 124 -10.72 30.30 -3.47
C TYR A 124 -10.86 30.14 -1.95
N LYS A 125 -10.12 30.92 -1.14
CA LYS A 125 -10.22 30.85 0.33
C LYS A 125 -11.50 31.53 0.82
N GLY A 126 -11.69 32.81 0.44
CA GLY A 126 -12.90 33.55 0.75
C GLY A 126 -14.15 32.85 0.22
N CYS A 127 -14.11 32.33 -1.00
CA CYS A 127 -15.19 31.54 -1.59
C CYS A 127 -15.53 30.29 -0.76
N PHE A 128 -14.53 29.58 -0.23
CA PHE A 128 -14.76 28.40 0.60
C PHE A 128 -15.32 28.77 1.99
N GLU A 129 -14.84 29.86 2.58
CA GLU A 129 -15.37 30.38 3.86
C GLU A 129 -16.84 30.80 3.70
N GLU A 130 -17.15 31.57 2.66
CA GLU A 130 -18.51 31.98 2.33
C GLU A 130 -19.40 30.77 2.02
N LEU A 131 -18.88 29.74 1.33
CA LEU A 131 -19.62 28.51 1.05
C LEU A 131 -20.07 27.84 2.36
N ILE A 132 -19.17 27.69 3.34
CA ILE A 132 -19.50 27.08 4.64
C ILE A 132 -20.50 27.96 5.41
N TYR A 133 -20.23 29.27 5.50
CA TYR A 133 -21.09 30.20 6.21
C TYR A 133 -22.50 30.26 5.59
N ASN A 134 -22.61 30.45 4.28
CA ASN A 134 -23.88 30.57 3.57
C ASN A 134 -24.67 29.25 3.59
N ALA A 135 -24.00 28.10 3.54
CA ALA A 135 -24.65 26.80 3.73
C ALA A 135 -25.25 26.69 5.16
N ASN A 136 -24.50 27.09 6.18
CA ASN A 136 -25.03 27.12 7.55
C ASN A 136 -26.24 28.07 7.67
N GLN A 137 -26.15 29.28 7.11
CA GLN A 137 -27.21 30.27 7.16
C GLN A 137 -28.48 29.86 6.41
N ARG A 138 -28.34 29.24 5.23
CA ARG A 138 -29.48 28.79 4.42
C ARG A 138 -30.20 27.60 5.06
N TYR A 139 -29.45 26.59 5.49
CA TYR A 139 -30.02 25.34 5.98
C TYR A 139 -30.30 25.34 7.49
N LYS A 140 -29.81 26.36 8.23
CA LYS A 140 -29.89 26.47 9.70
C LYS A 140 -29.38 25.21 10.40
N LYS A 141 -28.32 24.62 9.83
CA LYS A 141 -27.67 23.39 10.28
C LYS A 141 -26.17 23.52 10.10
N LYS A 142 -25.41 22.94 11.03
CA LYS A 142 -23.95 22.80 10.91
C LYS A 142 -23.57 21.97 9.67
N VAL A 143 -22.48 22.32 9.00
CA VAL A 143 -22.03 21.84 7.71
C VAL A 143 -21.12 20.63 7.83
N VAL A 144 -21.24 19.69 6.90
CA VAL A 144 -20.37 18.52 6.79
C VAL A 144 -19.41 18.72 5.63
N VAL A 145 -18.11 18.53 5.87
CA VAL A 145 -17.07 18.66 4.83
C VAL A 145 -16.41 17.31 4.60
N LEU A 146 -16.53 16.78 3.38
CA LEU A 146 -15.96 15.48 3.01
C LEU A 146 -14.93 15.68 1.90
N VAL A 147 -13.69 15.26 2.13
CA VAL A 147 -12.55 15.47 1.23
C VAL A 147 -11.99 14.12 0.79
N ASP A 148 -11.99 13.86 -0.51
CA ASP A 148 -11.39 12.68 -1.14
C ASP A 148 -10.16 13.05 -1.97
N GLU A 149 -9.20 12.12 -2.03
CA GLU A 149 -7.91 12.27 -2.71
C GLU A 149 -7.18 13.58 -2.39
N TYR A 150 -7.20 13.99 -1.12
CA TYR A 150 -6.66 15.28 -0.64
C TYR A 150 -5.18 15.53 -1.04
N ASP A 151 -4.44 14.44 -1.24
CA ASP A 151 -3.01 14.34 -1.45
C ASP A 151 -2.61 14.30 -2.94
N LYS A 152 -3.58 14.11 -3.84
CA LYS A 152 -3.31 13.89 -5.26
C LYS A 152 -2.49 15.02 -5.92
N PRO A 153 -2.77 16.32 -5.71
CA PRO A 153 -1.96 17.39 -6.29
C PRO A 153 -0.48 17.34 -5.88
N ILE A 154 -0.19 16.85 -4.68
CA ILE A 154 1.19 16.70 -4.19
C ILE A 154 1.82 15.44 -4.81
N LEU A 155 1.08 14.33 -4.84
CA LEU A 155 1.56 13.06 -5.40
C LEU A 155 1.88 13.15 -6.90
N ASP A 156 1.07 13.87 -7.67
CA ASP A 156 1.30 14.07 -9.11
C ASP A 156 2.58 14.87 -9.38
N ASN A 157 3.05 15.66 -8.39
CA ASN A 157 4.26 16.46 -8.46
C ASN A 157 5.43 15.90 -7.63
N ILE A 158 5.31 14.71 -7.05
CA ILE A 158 6.24 14.22 -6.00
C ILE A 158 7.71 14.11 -6.47
N LEU A 159 7.92 13.92 -7.77
CA LEU A 159 9.24 13.88 -8.42
C LEU A 159 9.87 15.29 -8.57
N ASN A 160 9.06 16.35 -8.58
CA ASN A 160 9.50 17.74 -8.62
C ASN A 160 9.25 18.40 -7.26
N LYS A 161 10.26 18.37 -6.40
CA LYS A 161 10.18 18.90 -5.02
C LYS A 161 9.63 20.32 -4.94
N ASN A 162 9.97 21.20 -5.89
CA ASN A 162 9.49 22.59 -5.88
C ASN A 162 7.99 22.66 -6.19
N LYS A 163 7.53 21.97 -7.25
CA LYS A 163 6.09 21.91 -7.57
C LYS A 163 5.29 21.22 -6.46
N ALA A 164 5.82 20.14 -5.87
CA ALA A 164 5.15 19.46 -4.75
C ALA A 164 5.04 20.35 -3.51
N ARG A 165 6.05 21.16 -3.19
CA ARG A 165 6.01 22.13 -2.07
C ARG A 165 4.95 23.21 -2.33
N GLU A 166 4.91 23.74 -3.54
CA GLU A 166 3.92 24.76 -3.91
C GLU A 166 2.49 24.20 -3.88
N ALA A 167 2.27 22.98 -4.40
CA ALA A 167 1.00 22.28 -4.30
C ALA A 167 0.57 22.06 -2.83
N ARG A 168 1.51 21.64 -1.96
CA ARG A 168 1.27 21.52 -0.52
C ARG A 168 0.85 22.85 0.09
N ASP A 169 1.50 23.96 -0.26
CA ASP A 169 1.20 25.28 0.32
C ASP A 169 -0.17 25.81 -0.10
N ILE A 170 -0.56 25.59 -1.36
CA ILE A 170 -1.91 25.90 -1.85
C ILE A 170 -2.95 25.12 -1.07
N LEU A 171 -2.76 23.81 -0.92
CA LEU A 171 -3.69 22.94 -0.20
C LEU A 171 -3.75 23.26 1.30
N LYS A 172 -2.61 23.58 1.92
CA LYS A 172 -2.55 24.03 3.32
C LYS A 172 -3.41 25.27 3.55
N ASN A 173 -3.28 26.26 2.66
CA ASN A 173 -4.06 27.50 2.69
C ASN A 173 -5.55 27.27 2.41
N PHE A 174 -5.89 26.29 1.57
CA PHE A 174 -7.27 25.90 1.31
C PHE A 174 -7.92 25.24 2.53
N TYR A 175 -7.23 24.28 3.16
CA TYR A 175 -7.77 23.55 4.30
C TYR A 175 -7.77 24.35 5.61
N SER A 176 -6.96 25.42 5.73
CA SER A 176 -6.97 26.27 6.92
C SER A 176 -8.33 26.94 7.16
N VAL A 177 -9.10 27.21 6.09
CA VAL A 177 -10.46 27.78 6.16
C VAL A 177 -11.40 26.94 7.03
N ILE A 178 -11.22 25.62 7.03
CA ILE A 178 -12.03 24.68 7.81
C ILE A 178 -11.86 24.98 9.32
N LYS A 179 -10.66 25.37 9.78
CA LYS A 179 -10.38 25.66 11.19
C LYS A 179 -11.19 26.86 11.67
N ASP A 180 -11.13 27.96 10.94
CA ASP A 180 -11.76 29.22 11.33
C ASP A 180 -13.30 29.14 11.21
N SER A 181 -13.78 28.15 10.45
CA SER A 181 -15.20 27.83 10.28
C SER A 181 -15.77 26.84 11.31
N ASP A 182 -15.01 26.43 12.33
CA ASP A 182 -15.42 25.45 13.36
C ASP A 182 -16.84 25.68 13.94
N PRO A 183 -17.29 26.92 14.27
CA PRO A 183 -18.64 27.16 14.78
C PRO A 183 -19.75 26.67 13.86
N TYR A 184 -19.48 26.64 12.55
CA TYR A 184 -20.42 26.25 11.51
C TYR A 184 -20.31 24.77 11.11
N ILE A 185 -19.29 24.06 11.58
CA ILE A 185 -18.99 22.69 11.17
C ILE A 185 -19.64 21.67 12.11
N ARG A 186 -20.15 20.59 11.50
CA ARG A 186 -20.68 19.40 12.18
C ARG A 186 -19.69 18.25 12.16
N PHE A 187 -19.02 18.06 11.04
CA PHE A 187 -18.20 16.88 10.79
C PHE A 187 -17.27 17.11 9.59
N VAL A 188 -16.02 16.66 9.71
CA VAL A 188 -15.02 16.69 8.66
C VAL A 188 -14.39 15.31 8.53
N PHE A 189 -14.34 14.78 7.30
CA PHE A 189 -13.65 13.54 7.00
C PHE A 189 -12.76 13.72 5.79
N ILE A 190 -11.46 13.51 5.97
CA ILE A 190 -10.44 13.67 4.95
C ILE A 190 -9.81 12.31 4.67
N THR A 191 -9.69 11.95 3.40
CA THR A 191 -9.12 10.67 3.01
C THR A 191 -8.26 10.76 1.75
N GLY A 192 -7.28 9.86 1.66
CA GLY A 192 -6.26 9.85 0.60
C GLY A 192 -5.42 8.58 0.64
N VAL A 193 -4.33 8.57 -0.14
CA VAL A 193 -3.37 7.47 -0.17
C VAL A 193 -2.23 7.70 0.81
N SER A 194 -1.62 8.88 0.76
CA SER A 194 -0.49 9.23 1.63
C SER A 194 -0.93 9.86 2.93
N LYS A 195 0.01 9.95 3.87
CA LYS A 195 -0.13 10.68 5.13
C LYS A 195 0.76 11.92 5.14
N PHE A 196 0.68 12.81 4.14
CA PHE A 196 1.42 14.08 4.20
C PHE A 196 1.22 14.75 5.57
N SER A 197 2.34 15.00 6.25
CA SER A 197 2.39 15.21 7.69
C SER A 197 1.33 16.21 8.13
N LYS A 198 0.56 15.82 9.15
CA LYS A 198 -0.41 16.68 9.83
C LYS A 198 0.22 18.00 10.27
N LEU A 199 1.50 17.98 10.65
CA LEU A 199 2.25 19.15 11.11
C LEU A 199 2.44 20.19 10.00
N ASN A 200 2.27 19.83 8.72
CA ASN A 200 2.49 20.73 7.59
C ASN A 200 1.21 21.10 6.85
N LEU A 201 0.41 20.13 6.44
CA LEU A 201 -0.79 20.39 5.63
C LEU A 201 -2.01 20.78 6.49
N PHE A 202 -2.11 20.16 7.66
CA PHE A 202 -3.22 20.32 8.59
C PHE A 202 -2.80 21.04 9.87
N SER A 203 -1.70 21.78 9.85
CA SER A 203 -1.19 22.53 11.01
C SER A 203 -2.19 23.58 11.50
N GLY A 204 -3.18 23.95 10.67
CA GLY A 204 -4.34 24.73 11.09
C GLY A 204 -5.36 23.90 11.87
N LEU A 205 -5.56 22.63 11.51
CA LEU A 205 -6.57 21.71 12.05
C LEU A 205 -6.03 20.87 13.21
N ASN A 206 -5.70 21.51 14.33
CA ASN A 206 -5.11 20.84 15.50
C ASN A 206 -6.01 19.76 16.14
N ASN A 207 -7.30 19.71 15.79
CA ASN A 207 -8.27 18.74 16.30
C ASN A 207 -8.48 17.52 15.38
N LEU A 208 -7.75 17.43 14.26
CA LEU A 208 -7.87 16.32 13.31
C LEU A 208 -7.39 15.02 13.97
N LYS A 209 -8.25 14.01 14.08
CA LYS A 209 -7.92 12.68 14.61
C LYS A 209 -7.54 11.74 13.46
N ASP A 210 -6.30 11.20 13.51
CA ASP A 210 -5.87 10.20 12.53
C ASP A 210 -6.33 8.83 13.02
N ILE A 211 -7.20 8.18 12.24
CA ILE A 211 -7.73 6.85 12.55
C ILE A 211 -7.08 5.74 11.71
N THR A 212 -6.05 6.07 10.92
CA THR A 212 -5.40 5.14 9.98
C THR A 212 -4.93 3.85 10.64
N ILE A 213 -4.25 3.94 11.78
CA ILE A 213 -3.73 2.78 12.52
C ILE A 213 -4.56 2.46 13.77
N SER A 214 -5.72 3.10 13.92
CA SER A 214 -6.60 2.84 15.05
C SER A 214 -7.26 1.47 14.89
N ARG A 215 -6.99 0.58 15.84
CA ARG A 215 -7.59 -0.77 15.90
C ARG A 215 -9.12 -0.74 15.84
N GLU A 216 -9.74 0.30 16.38
CA GLU A 216 -11.19 0.48 16.37
C GLU A 216 -11.79 0.68 14.97
N TYR A 217 -10.97 1.12 14.01
CA TYR A 217 -11.34 1.43 12.63
C TYR A 217 -10.52 0.61 11.64
N ALA A 218 -9.90 -0.50 12.08
CA ALA A 218 -9.03 -1.32 11.24
C ALA A 218 -9.74 -1.74 9.93
N ASP A 219 -10.97 -2.26 10.07
CA ASP A 219 -11.76 -2.85 8.97
C ASP A 219 -12.79 -1.87 8.37
N ILE A 220 -12.62 -0.56 8.61
CA ILE A 220 -13.49 0.50 8.06
C ILE A 220 -13.51 0.52 6.52
N CYS A 221 -12.42 0.03 5.94
CA CYS A 221 -12.18 -0.13 4.51
C CYS A 221 -11.59 -1.54 4.29
N GLY A 222 -11.63 -2.05 3.07
CA GLY A 222 -11.24 -3.43 2.78
C GLY A 222 -12.34 -4.44 3.08
N TYR A 223 -12.13 -5.67 2.60
CA TYR A 223 -12.96 -6.82 2.95
C TYR A 223 -12.22 -7.70 3.94
N THR A 224 -12.93 -8.23 4.94
CA THR A 224 -12.43 -9.25 5.85
C THR A 224 -12.61 -10.63 5.23
N HIS A 225 -12.02 -11.67 5.84
CA HIS A 225 -12.32 -13.04 5.42
C HIS A 225 -13.78 -13.41 5.71
N HIS A 226 -14.30 -12.92 6.84
CA HIS A 226 -15.72 -13.07 7.16
C HIS A 226 -16.64 -12.45 6.09
N ASP A 227 -16.27 -11.29 5.52
CA ASP A 227 -17.04 -10.67 4.43
C ASP A 227 -17.09 -11.61 3.20
N LEU A 228 -15.99 -12.30 2.88
CA LEU A 228 -15.94 -13.28 1.79
C LEU A 228 -16.84 -14.50 2.09
N GLU A 229 -16.78 -15.04 3.30
CA GLU A 229 -17.55 -16.22 3.73
C GLU A 229 -19.06 -15.96 3.85
N THR A 230 -19.47 -14.69 4.04
CA THR A 230 -20.87 -14.33 4.26
C THR A 230 -21.45 -13.54 3.09
N VAL A 231 -20.99 -12.31 2.88
CA VAL A 231 -21.51 -11.38 1.89
C VAL A 231 -21.27 -11.87 0.46
N PHE A 232 -20.13 -12.52 0.22
CA PHE A 232 -19.76 -13.10 -1.08
C PHE A 232 -19.95 -14.62 -1.15
N SER A 233 -20.62 -15.24 -0.18
CA SER A 233 -20.80 -16.70 -0.11
C SER A 233 -21.40 -17.31 -1.38
N GLU A 234 -22.44 -16.69 -1.94
CA GLU A 234 -23.03 -17.13 -3.22
C GLU A 234 -22.03 -16.99 -4.37
N HIS A 235 -21.25 -15.90 -4.38
CA HIS A 235 -20.29 -15.54 -5.44
C HIS A 235 -19.01 -16.36 -5.42
N LEU A 236 -18.63 -16.91 -4.28
CA LEU A 236 -17.41 -17.70 -4.10
C LEU A 236 -17.70 -19.19 -3.98
N ARG A 237 -18.91 -19.64 -4.34
CA ARG A 237 -19.25 -21.07 -4.32
C ARG A 237 -18.33 -21.85 -5.26
N GLY A 238 -17.58 -22.79 -4.70
CA GLY A 238 -16.62 -23.62 -5.44
C GLY A 238 -15.24 -22.99 -5.60
N ALA A 239 -15.01 -21.79 -5.07
CA ALA A 239 -13.69 -21.18 -5.06
C ALA A 239 -12.84 -21.71 -3.89
N ASP A 240 -11.52 -21.78 -4.09
CA ASP A 240 -10.55 -22.16 -3.06
C ASP A 240 -10.23 -20.94 -2.18
N LEU A 241 -10.91 -20.83 -1.03
CA LEU A 241 -10.77 -19.70 -0.10
C LEU A 241 -9.36 -19.59 0.50
N GLU A 242 -8.65 -20.70 0.72
CA GLU A 242 -7.28 -20.66 1.24
C GLU A 242 -6.31 -20.14 0.19
N LYS A 243 -6.50 -20.52 -1.08
CA LYS A 243 -5.71 -19.95 -2.18
C LYS A 243 -6.04 -18.48 -2.43
N ILE A 244 -7.30 -18.06 -2.29
CA ILE A 244 -7.70 -16.65 -2.33
C ILE A 244 -7.00 -15.87 -1.20
N LYS A 245 -6.96 -16.44 0.00
CA LYS A 245 -6.28 -15.85 1.15
C LYS A 245 -4.79 -15.67 0.89
N LEU A 246 -4.11 -16.69 0.36
CA LEU A 246 -2.69 -16.61 -0.03
C LEU A 246 -2.43 -15.51 -1.07
N TRP A 247 -3.31 -15.40 -2.07
CA TRP A 247 -3.12 -14.45 -3.17
C TRP A 247 -3.42 -13.00 -2.79
N TYR A 248 -4.53 -12.77 -2.10
CA TYR A 248 -5.14 -11.45 -2.00
C TYR A 248 -5.32 -10.94 -0.56
N ASN A 249 -5.18 -11.79 0.48
CA ASN A 249 -5.27 -11.36 1.88
C ASN A 249 -3.90 -11.01 2.45
N GLY A 250 -3.84 -9.96 3.28
CA GLY A 250 -2.62 -9.73 4.04
C GLY A 250 -2.46 -8.34 4.62
N TYR A 251 -3.23 -7.37 4.14
CA TYR A 251 -3.17 -6.00 4.65
C TYR A 251 -3.62 -5.95 6.10
N ASN A 252 -2.75 -5.43 6.97
CA ASN A 252 -2.94 -5.40 8.40
C ASN A 252 -2.98 -3.95 8.89
N TYR A 253 -4.05 -3.62 9.61
CA TYR A 253 -4.21 -2.35 10.34
C TYR A 253 -4.53 -2.61 11.82
N PHE A 254 -3.93 -3.68 12.37
CA PHE A 254 -4.09 -4.17 13.75
C PHE A 254 -5.51 -4.68 14.08
N GLY A 255 -6.27 -5.04 13.04
CA GLY A 255 -7.56 -5.74 13.11
C GLY A 255 -7.49 -7.09 12.40
N GLU A 256 -8.55 -7.47 11.69
CA GLU A 256 -8.50 -8.64 10.81
C GLU A 256 -7.64 -8.32 9.58
N ARG A 257 -6.96 -9.31 9.02
CA ARG A 257 -6.24 -9.10 7.75
C ARG A 257 -7.24 -8.90 6.63
N LEU A 258 -6.99 -7.88 5.83
CA LEU A 258 -7.91 -7.40 4.82
C LEU A 258 -7.49 -7.82 3.42
N TYR A 259 -8.51 -7.98 2.58
CA TYR A 259 -8.42 -8.06 1.13
C TYR A 259 -8.63 -6.68 0.53
N ASN A 260 -7.96 -6.40 -0.58
CA ASN A 260 -8.32 -5.28 -1.44
C ASN A 260 -9.70 -5.55 -2.07
N PRO A 261 -10.71 -4.68 -1.86
CA PRO A 261 -12.05 -4.89 -2.40
C PRO A 261 -12.09 -5.07 -3.91
N PHE A 262 -11.32 -4.28 -4.65
CA PHE A 262 -11.37 -4.30 -6.11
C PHE A 262 -10.78 -5.58 -6.68
N ASP A 263 -9.70 -6.09 -6.08
CA ASP A 263 -9.04 -7.32 -6.52
C ASP A 263 -9.96 -8.52 -6.33
N ILE A 264 -10.70 -8.60 -5.20
CA ILE A 264 -11.72 -9.64 -4.99
C ILE A 264 -12.88 -9.53 -5.98
N LEU A 265 -13.37 -8.32 -6.24
CA LEU A 265 -14.45 -8.13 -7.20
C LEU A 265 -14.04 -8.55 -8.63
N LEU A 266 -12.80 -8.26 -9.04
CA LEU A 266 -12.26 -8.72 -10.32
C LEU A 266 -12.06 -10.23 -10.35
N PHE A 267 -11.45 -10.81 -9.31
CA PHE A 267 -11.26 -12.26 -9.19
C PHE A 267 -12.57 -13.03 -9.37
N ILE A 268 -13.66 -12.58 -8.73
CA ILE A 268 -14.98 -13.19 -8.90
C ILE A 268 -15.48 -12.97 -10.34
N SER A 269 -15.37 -11.75 -10.87
CA SER A 269 -15.85 -11.41 -12.22
C SER A 269 -15.16 -12.18 -13.33
N ASP A 270 -13.91 -12.58 -13.12
CA ASP A 270 -13.11 -13.32 -14.11
C ASP A 270 -13.22 -14.84 -13.94
N GLY A 271 -14.17 -15.33 -13.15
CA GLY A 271 -14.41 -16.76 -13.00
C GLY A 271 -13.33 -17.49 -12.20
N PHE A 272 -12.84 -16.84 -11.14
CA PHE A 272 -11.84 -17.40 -10.21
C PHE A 272 -10.44 -17.61 -10.80
N GLU A 273 -10.05 -16.79 -11.78
CA GLU A 273 -8.70 -16.80 -12.31
C GLU A 273 -7.69 -16.18 -11.32
N PHE A 274 -6.76 -16.99 -10.82
CA PHE A 274 -5.68 -16.50 -9.97
C PHE A 274 -4.64 -15.76 -10.81
N ARG A 275 -4.70 -14.43 -10.76
CA ARG A 275 -3.78 -13.54 -11.46
C ARG A 275 -3.58 -12.24 -10.68
N ASN A 276 -2.75 -11.38 -11.24
CA ASN A 276 -2.45 -10.08 -10.68
C ASN A 276 -3.51 -9.06 -11.11
N TYR A 277 -4.33 -8.64 -10.16
CA TYR A 277 -5.35 -7.60 -10.23
C TYR A 277 -4.88 -6.26 -9.69
N TRP A 278 -3.80 -6.27 -8.91
CA TRP A 278 -3.15 -5.09 -8.39
C TRP A 278 -2.76 -4.16 -9.53
N TRP A 279 -3.50 -3.06 -9.60
CA TRP A 279 -3.31 -2.04 -10.63
C TRP A 279 -2.62 -0.83 -10.02
N SER A 280 -1.36 -0.63 -10.37
CA SER A 280 -0.67 0.59 -10.01
C SER A 280 -1.08 1.74 -10.95
N THR A 281 -2.17 2.45 -10.66
CA THR A 281 -2.40 3.79 -11.26
C THR A 281 -1.50 4.87 -10.64
N GLY A 282 -0.61 4.54 -9.70
CA GLY A 282 0.47 5.42 -9.27
C GLY A 282 1.71 5.13 -10.10
N ASN A 283 2.59 6.11 -10.31
CA ASN A 283 3.85 5.89 -11.01
C ASN A 283 4.78 5.02 -10.15
N PRO A 284 4.90 3.69 -10.37
CA PRO A 284 5.76 2.84 -9.56
C PRO A 284 7.23 3.18 -9.80
N SER A 285 7.54 3.92 -10.88
CA SER A 285 8.89 4.42 -11.12
C SER A 285 9.35 5.28 -9.95
N PHE A 286 8.48 6.07 -9.32
CA PHE A 286 8.89 6.91 -8.18
C PHE A 286 9.39 6.08 -7.00
N LEU A 287 8.77 4.93 -6.72
CA LEU A 287 9.25 4.01 -5.69
C LEU A 287 10.65 3.49 -6.03
N ILE A 288 10.87 3.14 -7.29
CA ILE A 288 12.16 2.68 -7.79
C ILE A 288 13.20 3.80 -7.77
N ASP A 289 12.82 5.02 -8.14
CA ASP A 289 13.68 6.20 -8.10
C ASP A 289 14.11 6.49 -6.66
N LYS A 290 13.20 6.33 -5.68
CA LYS A 290 13.53 6.45 -4.25
C LYS A 290 14.50 5.39 -3.74
N ILE A 291 14.28 4.12 -4.10
CA ILE A 291 15.24 3.04 -3.79
C ILE A 291 16.62 3.35 -4.39
N ARG A 292 16.65 3.89 -5.61
CA ARG A 292 17.89 4.30 -6.29
C ARG A 292 18.58 5.45 -5.58
N ASP A 293 17.85 6.53 -5.28
CA ASP A 293 18.38 7.76 -4.68
C ASP A 293 18.99 7.49 -3.28
N GLU A 294 18.38 6.58 -2.51
CA GLU A 294 18.82 6.22 -1.16
C GLU A 294 19.78 5.02 -1.13
N ASN A 295 20.08 4.40 -2.29
CA ASN A 295 20.83 3.14 -2.42
C ASN A 295 20.31 2.05 -1.47
N TYR A 296 18.98 1.94 -1.35
CA TYR A 296 18.35 1.05 -0.38
C TYR A 296 18.59 -0.42 -0.71
N TYR A 297 18.98 -1.22 0.28
CA TYR A 297 19.19 -2.65 0.11
C TYR A 297 17.82 -3.37 0.06
N ILE A 298 17.37 -3.74 -1.14
CA ILE A 298 16.02 -4.28 -1.41
C ILE A 298 15.60 -5.42 -0.45
N PRO A 299 16.46 -6.39 -0.11
CA PRO A 299 16.12 -7.44 0.86
C PRO A 299 15.69 -6.93 2.25
N GLU A 300 16.14 -5.75 2.68
CA GLU A 300 15.76 -5.17 3.98
C GLU A 300 14.31 -4.65 4.01
N LEU A 301 13.64 -4.48 2.87
CA LEU A 301 12.23 -4.06 2.84
C LEU A 301 11.33 -5.07 3.56
N GLU A 302 11.65 -6.36 3.49
CA GLU A 302 10.89 -7.40 4.17
C GLU A 302 11.42 -7.60 5.59
N GLY A 303 10.61 -7.23 6.58
CA GLY A 303 11.03 -7.21 7.98
C GLY A 303 11.61 -5.88 8.44
N ALA A 304 11.62 -4.84 7.59
CA ALA A 304 12.01 -3.49 7.97
C ALA A 304 11.25 -3.01 9.21
N GLU A 305 11.94 -2.29 10.09
CA GLU A 305 11.34 -1.67 11.27
C GLU A 305 11.27 -0.15 11.08
N ILE A 306 10.14 0.44 11.45
CA ILE A 306 9.88 1.88 11.35
C ILE A 306 9.20 2.37 12.64
N SER A 307 9.62 3.53 13.15
CA SER A 307 8.96 4.14 14.31
C SER A 307 7.64 4.81 13.94
N GLU A 308 6.77 5.04 14.92
CA GLU A 308 5.54 5.83 14.71
C GLU A 308 5.84 7.24 14.19
N GLU A 309 6.91 7.87 14.68
CA GLU A 309 7.35 9.19 14.24
C GLU A 309 7.74 9.20 12.76
N GLN A 310 8.51 8.21 12.30
CA GLN A 310 8.90 8.09 10.89
C GLN A 310 7.70 7.82 9.97
N LEU A 311 6.73 7.02 10.43
CA LEU A 311 5.49 6.77 9.68
C LEU A 311 4.66 8.03 9.47
N ASP A 312 4.68 8.94 10.45
CA ASP A 312 3.94 10.21 10.41
C ASP A 312 4.77 11.39 9.86
N ALA A 313 6.10 11.24 9.76
CA ALA A 313 7.05 12.20 9.20
C ALA A 313 7.09 12.19 7.65
N PHE A 314 5.92 12.23 7.01
CA PHE A 314 5.83 12.29 5.55
C PHE A 314 5.78 13.75 5.09
N ASP A 315 6.94 14.37 4.89
CA ASP A 315 7.06 15.73 4.32
C ASP A 315 7.44 15.63 2.83
N VAL A 316 7.06 16.63 2.04
CA VAL A 316 7.55 16.79 0.66
C VAL A 316 9.08 16.93 0.64
N GLU A 317 9.67 17.45 1.72
CA GLU A 317 11.13 17.64 1.81
C GLU A 317 11.89 16.34 2.07
N TYR A 318 11.33 15.50 2.95
CA TYR A 318 11.88 14.21 3.34
C TYR A 318 10.76 13.16 3.33
N ILE A 319 10.85 12.24 2.38
CA ILE A 319 9.93 11.14 2.20
C ILE A 319 10.67 9.88 2.57
N ASP A 320 10.34 9.31 3.72
CA ASP A 320 10.85 8.01 4.14
C ASP A 320 10.37 6.90 3.17
N VAL A 321 11.30 6.10 2.66
CA VAL A 321 11.00 5.10 1.64
C VAL A 321 10.06 4.01 2.18
N LEU A 322 10.19 3.60 3.44
CA LEU A 322 9.35 2.58 4.04
C LEU A 322 7.93 3.09 4.25
N ALA A 323 7.79 4.32 4.75
CA ALA A 323 6.49 4.98 4.87
C ALA A 323 5.78 5.09 3.51
N LEU A 324 6.52 5.43 2.46
CA LEU A 324 6.00 5.53 1.10
C LEU A 324 5.51 4.17 0.56
N PHE A 325 6.30 3.11 0.71
CA PHE A 325 5.92 1.76 0.31
C PHE A 325 4.69 1.24 1.06
N TRP A 326 4.56 1.58 2.35
CA TRP A 326 3.38 1.26 3.14
C TRP A 326 2.13 2.02 2.67
N GLN A 327 2.22 3.34 2.51
CA GLN A 327 1.09 4.19 2.09
C GLN A 327 0.58 3.83 0.69
N THR A 328 1.49 3.44 -0.21
CA THR A 328 1.15 2.99 -1.57
C THR A 328 0.63 1.55 -1.63
N GLY A 329 0.71 0.79 -0.53
CA GLY A 329 0.16 -0.56 -0.40
C GLY A 329 1.08 -1.69 -0.85
N TYR A 330 2.38 -1.42 -1.03
CA TYR A 330 3.40 -2.45 -1.29
C TYR A 330 3.93 -3.10 -0.02
N LEU A 331 3.86 -2.39 1.12
CA LEU A 331 4.13 -2.92 2.45
C LEU A 331 2.90 -2.79 3.35
N THR A 332 2.85 -3.62 4.38
CA THR A 332 1.84 -3.61 5.44
C THR A 332 2.48 -3.97 6.78
N PHE A 333 1.74 -3.87 7.89
CA PHE A 333 2.26 -4.21 9.21
C PHE A 333 2.30 -5.72 9.41
N LYS A 334 3.47 -6.25 9.75
CA LYS A 334 3.61 -7.61 10.27
C LYS A 334 3.17 -7.67 11.73
N ASP A 335 3.78 -6.82 12.55
CA ASP A 335 3.54 -6.71 13.99
C ASP A 335 3.89 -5.31 14.51
N ARG A 336 3.48 -5.03 15.76
CA ARG A 336 3.82 -3.81 16.52
C ARG A 336 4.48 -4.23 17.82
N SER A 337 5.61 -3.63 18.14
CA SER A 337 6.24 -3.70 19.46
C SER A 337 6.14 -2.34 20.15
N VAL A 338 6.07 -2.35 21.47
CA VAL A 338 6.07 -1.15 22.31
C VAL A 338 7.15 -1.35 23.36
N ASP A 339 8.07 -0.40 23.47
CA ASP A 339 9.12 -0.47 24.48
C ASP A 339 8.60 -0.09 25.89
N ASN A 340 9.47 -0.19 26.89
CA ASN A 340 9.12 0.13 28.28
C ASN A 340 8.74 1.61 28.51
N PHE A 341 9.00 2.48 27.54
CA PHE A 341 8.69 3.91 27.57
C PHE A 341 7.44 4.27 26.76
N GLY A 342 6.79 3.29 26.13
CA GLY A 342 5.59 3.48 25.32
C GLY A 342 5.87 3.84 23.86
N VAL A 343 7.14 3.84 23.42
CA VAL A 343 7.49 4.12 22.02
C VAL A 343 7.13 2.91 21.17
N SER A 344 6.40 3.16 20.09
CA SER A 344 5.93 2.11 19.19
C SER A 344 6.84 1.96 17.99
N THR A 345 7.24 0.72 17.73
CA THR A 345 7.97 0.31 16.54
C THR A 345 7.12 -0.68 15.77
N TYR A 346 7.10 -0.53 14.45
CA TYR A 346 6.31 -1.34 13.55
C TYR A 346 7.22 -2.13 12.64
N ARG A 347 7.01 -3.44 12.57
CA ARG A 347 7.68 -4.28 11.60
C ARG A 347 6.82 -4.40 10.35
N LEU A 348 7.42 -4.17 9.18
CA LEU A 348 6.75 -4.20 7.89
C LEU A 348 6.95 -5.53 7.16
N CYS A 349 5.99 -5.90 6.31
CA CYS A 349 6.11 -7.01 5.38
C CYS A 349 5.32 -6.75 4.10
N ILE A 350 5.59 -7.54 3.05
CA ILE A 350 4.76 -7.56 1.85
C ILE A 350 3.42 -8.24 2.21
N PRO A 351 2.26 -7.67 1.82
CA PRO A 351 0.96 -8.15 2.30
C PRO A 351 0.63 -9.56 1.83
N ASN A 352 0.73 -9.82 0.52
CA ASN A 352 0.24 -11.06 -0.08
C ASN A 352 1.08 -11.47 -1.29
N PHE A 353 0.74 -12.61 -1.90
CA PHE A 353 1.50 -13.13 -3.05
C PHE A 353 1.39 -12.24 -4.30
N GLU A 354 0.23 -11.63 -4.55
CA GLU A 354 0.03 -10.72 -5.66
C GLU A 354 0.99 -9.52 -5.61
N ILE A 355 1.07 -8.85 -4.46
CA ILE A 355 1.98 -7.71 -4.27
C ILE A 355 3.43 -8.16 -4.30
N ARG A 356 3.77 -9.32 -3.72
CA ARG A 356 5.12 -9.89 -3.82
C ARG A 356 5.53 -10.07 -5.28
N LEU A 357 4.64 -10.60 -6.11
CA LEU A 357 4.89 -10.79 -7.52
C LEU A 357 5.07 -9.45 -8.25
N SER A 358 4.15 -8.51 -8.07
CA SER A 358 4.22 -7.16 -8.66
C SER A 358 5.53 -6.46 -8.33
N LEU A 359 5.87 -6.42 -7.05
CA LEU A 359 6.99 -5.64 -6.55
C LEU A 359 8.32 -6.21 -7.03
N ASN A 360 8.49 -7.52 -6.96
CA ASN A 360 9.72 -8.15 -7.43
C ASN A 360 9.88 -8.07 -8.95
N HIS A 361 8.80 -8.01 -9.72
CA HIS A 361 8.89 -7.72 -11.16
C HIS A 361 9.41 -6.30 -11.44
N LEU A 362 9.03 -5.31 -10.62
CA LEU A 362 9.56 -3.95 -10.71
C LEU A 362 11.04 -3.91 -10.32
N PHE A 363 11.43 -4.63 -9.27
CA PHE A 363 12.84 -4.70 -8.85
C PHE A 363 13.72 -5.42 -9.87
N ILE A 364 13.25 -6.50 -10.49
CA ILE A 364 13.99 -7.16 -11.58
C ILE A 364 14.22 -6.17 -12.73
N ASP A 365 13.18 -5.44 -13.15
CA ASP A 365 13.30 -4.45 -14.21
C ASP A 365 14.30 -3.34 -13.84
N TYR A 366 14.29 -2.90 -12.58
CA TYR A 366 15.23 -1.90 -12.06
C TYR A 366 16.69 -2.40 -12.02
N LEU A 367 16.93 -3.58 -11.44
CA LEU A 367 18.28 -4.10 -11.22
C LEU A 367 18.94 -4.62 -12.50
N THR A 368 18.14 -5.18 -13.42
CA THR A 368 18.64 -5.97 -14.56
C THR A 368 18.25 -5.40 -15.92
N ASN A 369 17.22 -4.56 -16.01
CA ASN A 369 16.62 -4.10 -17.27
C ASN A 369 16.15 -5.25 -18.20
N GLN A 370 15.90 -6.45 -17.66
CA GLN A 370 15.51 -7.66 -18.41
C GLN A 370 13.99 -7.84 -18.49
N ARG A 371 13.30 -6.86 -19.09
CA ARG A 371 11.82 -6.83 -19.09
C ARG A 371 11.18 -8.03 -19.79
N LYS A 372 11.84 -8.60 -20.82
CA LYS A 372 11.29 -9.69 -21.64
C LYS A 372 11.70 -11.07 -21.14
N GLU A 373 12.92 -11.18 -20.65
CA GLU A 373 13.58 -12.43 -20.28
C GLU A 373 13.17 -12.90 -18.88
N LYS A 374 12.75 -11.98 -18.00
CA LYS A 374 12.41 -12.28 -16.60
C LYS A 374 11.42 -13.42 -16.43
N LEU A 375 10.41 -13.53 -17.31
CA LEU A 375 9.43 -14.63 -17.25
C LEU A 375 10.06 -15.98 -17.57
N ARG A 376 10.99 -16.04 -18.53
CA ARG A 376 11.72 -17.26 -18.88
C ARG A 376 12.62 -17.68 -17.72
N TYR A 377 13.40 -16.74 -17.17
CA TYR A 377 14.30 -17.01 -16.05
C TYR A 377 13.55 -17.47 -14.81
N ARG A 378 12.45 -16.78 -14.45
CA ARG A 378 11.57 -17.20 -13.35
C ARG A 378 11.09 -18.64 -13.50
N ARG A 379 10.56 -19.03 -14.66
CA ARG A 379 10.11 -20.41 -14.93
C ARG A 379 11.25 -21.43 -14.85
N SER A 380 12.45 -21.05 -15.30
CA SER A 380 13.63 -21.91 -15.26
C SER A 380 14.06 -22.16 -13.81
N LEU A 381 14.18 -21.09 -13.00
CA LEU A 381 14.53 -21.19 -11.58
C LEU A 381 13.50 -22.03 -10.81
N ASP A 382 12.20 -21.80 -11.04
CA ASP A 382 11.12 -22.58 -10.42
C ASP A 382 11.27 -24.08 -10.66
N ARG A 383 11.43 -24.47 -11.94
CA ARG A 383 11.64 -25.87 -12.33
C ARG A 383 12.88 -26.48 -11.69
N CYS A 384 13.97 -25.72 -11.59
CA CYS A 384 15.21 -26.21 -10.99
C CYS A 384 15.03 -26.46 -9.48
N LEU A 385 14.36 -25.55 -8.76
CA LEU A 385 14.11 -25.71 -7.32
C LEU A 385 13.16 -26.87 -7.02
N ILE A 386 12.05 -26.99 -7.78
CA ILE A 386 11.13 -28.13 -7.67
C ILE A 386 11.86 -29.44 -7.95
N GLY A 387 12.62 -29.50 -9.05
CA GLY A 387 13.37 -30.70 -9.45
C GLY A 387 14.60 -31.01 -8.60
N GLY A 388 15.05 -30.09 -7.73
CA GLY A 388 16.31 -30.23 -6.99
C GLY A 388 17.57 -30.20 -7.88
N SER A 389 17.46 -29.63 -9.09
CA SER A 389 18.56 -29.55 -10.07
C SER A 389 19.37 -28.27 -9.83
N PHE A 390 20.17 -28.25 -8.77
CA PHE A 390 20.87 -27.03 -8.33
C PHE A 390 22.01 -26.60 -9.25
N ASP A 391 22.63 -27.49 -10.03
CA ASP A 391 23.59 -27.06 -11.06
C ASP A 391 22.89 -26.27 -12.17
N SER A 392 21.72 -26.73 -12.64
CA SER A 392 20.90 -26.00 -13.62
C SER A 392 20.33 -24.69 -13.05
N PHE A 393 20.08 -24.65 -11.74
CA PHE A 393 19.72 -23.42 -11.02
C PHE A 393 20.85 -22.39 -11.12
N ILE A 394 22.09 -22.79 -10.83
CA ILE A 394 23.26 -21.90 -10.94
C ILE A 394 23.49 -21.47 -12.39
N GLU A 395 23.38 -22.35 -13.37
CA GLU A 395 23.51 -21.98 -14.79
C GLU A 395 22.42 -21.00 -15.24
N THR A 396 21.22 -21.10 -14.68
CA THR A 396 20.17 -20.10 -14.90
C THR A 396 20.56 -18.75 -14.28
N LEU A 397 21.10 -18.72 -13.06
CA LEU A 397 21.61 -17.49 -12.44
C LEU A 397 22.75 -16.88 -13.26
N ARG A 398 23.69 -17.69 -13.76
CA ARG A 398 24.78 -17.23 -14.64
C ARG A 398 24.25 -16.60 -15.91
N SER A 399 23.20 -17.17 -16.49
CA SER A 399 22.51 -16.62 -17.67
C SER A 399 21.84 -15.27 -17.37
N ILE A 400 21.22 -15.14 -16.19
CA ILE A 400 20.65 -13.87 -15.72
C ILE A 400 21.75 -12.81 -15.69
N PHE A 401 22.84 -13.03 -14.95
CA PHE A 401 23.92 -12.04 -14.82
C PHE A 401 24.61 -11.75 -16.15
N ALA A 402 24.89 -12.76 -16.98
CA ALA A 402 25.51 -12.58 -18.29
C ALA A 402 24.67 -11.74 -19.27
N SER A 403 23.35 -11.69 -19.07
CA SER A 403 22.43 -10.93 -19.93
C SER A 403 22.08 -9.54 -19.38
N ILE A 404 22.70 -9.11 -18.28
CA ILE A 404 22.50 -7.74 -17.77
C ILE A 404 23.31 -6.76 -18.65
N PRO A 405 22.69 -5.71 -19.22
CA PRO A 405 23.39 -4.76 -20.06
C PRO A 405 24.54 -4.05 -19.34
N TYR A 406 25.67 -3.84 -20.03
CA TYR A 406 26.83 -3.15 -19.45
C TYR A 406 26.49 -1.79 -18.82
N GLN A 407 25.58 -1.04 -19.45
CA GLN A 407 25.14 0.27 -18.99
C GLN A 407 24.48 0.25 -17.61
N ASN A 408 23.86 -0.87 -17.20
CA ASN A 408 23.29 -1.00 -15.85
C ASN A 408 24.36 -0.99 -14.77
N TYR A 409 25.53 -1.59 -15.04
CA TYR A 409 26.66 -1.58 -14.11
C TYR A 409 27.37 -0.22 -14.09
N ALA A 410 27.40 0.47 -15.23
CA ALA A 410 28.01 1.80 -15.32
C ALA A 410 27.17 2.88 -14.60
N ASN A 411 25.84 2.73 -14.58
CA ASN A 411 24.91 3.73 -14.04
C ASN A 411 24.40 3.42 -12.61
N ASN A 412 24.63 2.22 -12.07
CA ASN A 412 24.21 1.85 -10.72
C ASN A 412 25.42 1.61 -9.79
N ILE A 413 25.63 2.53 -8.83
CA ILE A 413 26.73 2.47 -7.85
C ILE A 413 26.66 1.20 -6.98
N ILE A 414 25.45 0.69 -6.73
CA ILE A 414 25.20 -0.53 -5.92
C ILE A 414 25.90 -1.76 -6.51
N SER A 415 26.12 -1.81 -7.84
CA SER A 415 26.71 -2.97 -8.54
C SER A 415 28.14 -3.36 -8.12
N LYS A 416 28.79 -2.52 -7.31
CA LYS A 416 30.13 -2.76 -6.74
C LYS A 416 30.10 -3.51 -5.40
N TYR A 417 28.93 -3.75 -4.83
CA TYR A 417 28.77 -4.36 -3.51
C TYR A 417 28.09 -5.72 -3.62
N GLU A 418 28.42 -6.61 -2.67
CA GLU A 418 27.78 -7.92 -2.50
C GLU A 418 26.25 -7.83 -2.48
N GLY A 419 25.72 -6.75 -1.87
CA GLY A 419 24.30 -6.42 -1.83
C GLY A 419 23.62 -6.33 -3.20
N TYR A 420 24.33 -5.99 -4.29
CA TYR A 420 23.73 -6.01 -5.63
C TYR A 420 23.42 -7.42 -6.11
N TYR A 421 24.42 -8.31 -6.03
CA TYR A 421 24.32 -9.68 -6.51
C TYR A 421 23.27 -10.44 -5.70
N SER A 422 23.29 -10.28 -4.38
CA SER A 422 22.26 -10.85 -3.49
C SER A 422 20.88 -10.30 -3.81
N SER A 423 20.73 -8.99 -4.08
CA SER A 423 19.44 -8.38 -4.45
C SER A 423 18.87 -8.94 -5.77
N VAL A 424 19.71 -9.17 -6.78
CA VAL A 424 19.27 -9.78 -8.06
C VAL A 424 18.74 -11.19 -7.81
N VAL A 425 19.50 -12.02 -7.08
CA VAL A 425 19.08 -13.39 -6.76
C VAL A 425 17.81 -13.39 -5.90
N TYR A 426 17.77 -12.57 -4.85
CA TYR A 426 16.63 -12.38 -3.96
C TYR A 426 15.35 -12.03 -4.72
N THR A 427 15.39 -11.02 -5.60
CA THR A 427 14.19 -10.54 -6.31
C THR A 427 13.61 -11.60 -7.25
N TYR A 428 14.47 -12.35 -7.95
CA TYR A 428 14.03 -13.48 -8.77
C TYR A 428 13.37 -14.59 -7.94
N LEU A 429 13.94 -14.91 -6.77
CA LEU A 429 13.43 -15.96 -5.89
C LEU A 429 12.12 -15.56 -5.21
N CYS A 430 12.02 -14.33 -4.71
CA CYS A 430 10.78 -13.80 -4.15
C CYS A 430 9.64 -13.77 -5.19
N ALA A 431 9.95 -13.53 -6.46
CA ALA A 431 8.97 -13.62 -7.54
C ALA A 431 8.43 -15.04 -7.79
N LEU A 432 9.07 -16.10 -7.26
CA LEU A 432 8.59 -17.48 -7.41
C LEU A 432 7.38 -17.78 -6.52
N GLY A 433 7.25 -17.10 -5.38
CA GLY A 433 6.16 -17.31 -4.42
C GLY A 433 6.45 -18.26 -3.28
N TYR A 434 7.67 -18.78 -3.20
CA TYR A 434 8.15 -19.50 -2.03
C TYR A 434 8.40 -18.54 -0.86
N GLU A 435 8.44 -19.08 0.36
CA GLU A 435 8.91 -18.33 1.52
C GLU A 435 10.42 -18.13 1.37
N VAL A 436 10.82 -16.89 1.15
CA VAL A 436 12.21 -16.46 1.03
C VAL A 436 12.52 -15.57 2.22
N ILE A 437 13.51 -15.97 3.01
CA ILE A 437 13.96 -15.24 4.20
C ILE A 437 15.32 -14.64 3.86
N PRO A 438 15.39 -13.34 3.54
CA PRO A 438 16.66 -12.68 3.42
C PRO A 438 17.29 -12.55 4.79
N GLU A 439 18.59 -12.72 4.81
CA GLU A 439 19.41 -12.46 5.98
C GLU A 439 18.86 -13.15 7.26
N ASP A 440 18.67 -14.46 7.14
CA ASP A 440 17.99 -15.30 8.12
C ASP A 440 18.84 -15.50 9.38
N ASN A 441 18.31 -15.02 10.51
CA ASN A 441 19.03 -15.01 11.77
C ASN A 441 19.19 -16.42 12.37
N THR A 442 20.40 -16.70 12.84
CA THR A 442 20.76 -17.88 13.65
C THR A 442 21.49 -17.42 14.92
N ASN A 443 21.66 -18.32 15.89
CA ASN A 443 22.44 -18.01 17.10
C ASN A 443 23.95 -17.83 16.84
N ARG A 444 24.45 -18.16 15.64
CA ARG A 444 25.87 -18.12 15.28
C ARG A 444 26.20 -17.14 14.15
N GLY A 445 25.21 -16.42 13.63
CA GLY A 445 25.36 -15.47 12.53
C GLY A 445 24.06 -15.30 11.74
N ARG A 446 24.19 -14.75 10.54
CA ARG A 446 23.08 -14.44 9.62
C ARG A 446 23.36 -15.16 8.31
N ILE A 447 22.38 -15.89 7.81
CA ILE A 447 22.42 -16.57 6.50
C ILE A 447 22.00 -15.57 5.44
N ASP A 448 22.70 -15.40 4.33
CA ASP A 448 22.30 -14.40 3.34
C ASP A 448 20.90 -14.65 2.76
N LEU A 449 20.58 -15.90 2.45
CA LEU A 449 19.26 -16.25 1.94
C LEU A 449 18.82 -17.67 2.29
N THR A 450 17.59 -17.81 2.78
CA THR A 450 16.93 -19.11 2.92
C THR A 450 15.67 -19.17 2.08
N ILE A 451 15.47 -20.26 1.34
CA ILE A 451 14.23 -20.57 0.60
C ILE A 451 13.61 -21.81 1.22
N LYS A 452 12.34 -21.71 1.62
CA LYS A 452 11.57 -22.88 2.06
C LYS A 452 10.58 -23.32 0.98
N LEU A 453 10.72 -24.57 0.57
CA LEU A 453 9.80 -25.26 -0.31
C LEU A 453 9.01 -26.31 0.51
N PRO A 454 7.89 -26.84 -0.01
CA PRO A 454 7.11 -27.86 0.70
C PRO A 454 7.91 -29.11 1.08
N ASP A 455 8.94 -29.45 0.29
CA ASP A 455 9.71 -30.70 0.39
C ASP A 455 11.20 -30.50 0.68
N LYS A 456 11.71 -29.26 0.75
CA LYS A 456 13.13 -28.98 1.06
C LYS A 456 13.36 -27.57 1.57
N VAL A 457 14.49 -27.37 2.25
CA VAL A 457 15.03 -26.05 2.57
C VAL A 457 16.30 -25.82 1.76
N VAL A 458 16.48 -24.62 1.23
CA VAL A 458 17.67 -24.21 0.50
C VAL A 458 18.30 -23.02 1.22
N ILE A 459 19.55 -23.17 1.65
CA ILE A 459 20.36 -22.14 2.32
C ILE A 459 21.41 -21.70 1.32
N ILE A 460 21.48 -20.39 1.04
CA ILE A 460 22.41 -19.80 0.09
C ILE A 460 23.26 -18.77 0.82
N GLU A 461 24.58 -18.86 0.61
CA GLU A 461 25.56 -17.89 1.08
C GLU A 461 26.34 -17.36 -0.12
N PHE A 462 26.53 -16.05 -0.16
CA PHE A 462 27.23 -15.33 -1.22
C PHE A 462 28.59 -14.84 -0.73
N LYS A 463 29.52 -14.66 -1.67
CA LYS A 463 30.76 -13.90 -1.48
C LYS A 463 31.11 -13.18 -2.76
N VAL A 464 31.57 -11.94 -2.69
CA VAL A 464 32.10 -11.20 -3.87
C VAL A 464 33.57 -10.87 -3.66
N ASP A 465 34.41 -11.20 -4.64
CA ASP A 465 35.86 -10.96 -4.64
C ASP A 465 36.57 -11.41 -3.35
N SER A 466 36.05 -12.45 -2.70
CA SER A 466 36.54 -12.96 -1.42
C SER A 466 37.26 -14.29 -1.56
N GLN A 467 38.36 -14.42 -0.81
CA GLN A 467 39.07 -15.69 -0.65
C GLN A 467 38.28 -16.67 0.23
N GLU A 468 37.42 -16.17 1.11
CA GLU A 468 36.59 -17.00 2.00
C GLU A 468 35.64 -17.91 1.19
N SER A 469 35.47 -19.14 1.67
CA SER A 469 34.59 -20.12 1.05
C SER A 469 33.16 -20.01 1.64
N PRO A 470 32.13 -19.60 0.87
CA PRO A 470 30.77 -19.42 1.38
C PRO A 470 30.18 -20.73 1.96
N ILE A 471 30.48 -21.86 1.32
CA ILE A 471 30.01 -23.17 1.77
C ILE A 471 30.66 -23.61 3.08
N GLU A 472 31.95 -23.31 3.28
CA GLU A 472 32.63 -23.58 4.54
C GLU A 472 32.10 -22.71 5.67
N GLN A 473 31.70 -21.47 5.36
CA GLN A 473 31.02 -20.60 6.34
C GLN A 473 29.70 -21.24 6.80
N ILE A 474 28.85 -21.69 5.87
CA ILE A 474 27.58 -22.36 6.20
C ILE A 474 27.83 -23.58 7.11
N GLU A 475 28.80 -24.43 6.76
CA GLU A 475 29.10 -25.64 7.52
C GLU A 475 29.72 -25.33 8.90
N LYS A 476 30.70 -24.43 8.97
CA LYS A 476 31.37 -24.05 10.22
C LYS A 476 30.43 -23.37 11.20
N LYS A 477 29.50 -22.56 10.70
CA LYS A 477 28.50 -21.89 11.53
C LYS A 477 27.33 -22.81 11.89
N GLY A 478 27.15 -23.93 11.19
CA GLY A 478 26.05 -24.87 11.43
C GLY A 478 24.69 -24.26 11.14
N TYR A 479 24.60 -23.37 10.14
CA TYR A 479 23.38 -22.60 9.85
C TYR A 479 22.16 -23.49 9.56
N TYR A 480 22.38 -24.68 8.98
CA TYR A 480 21.34 -25.67 8.69
C TYR A 480 20.72 -26.31 9.94
N GLU A 481 21.36 -26.25 11.11
CA GLU A 481 20.88 -26.85 12.35
C GLU A 481 19.48 -26.33 12.74
N LYS A 482 19.19 -25.06 12.43
CA LYS A 482 17.89 -24.42 12.66
C LYS A 482 16.72 -25.14 11.97
N TYR A 483 16.99 -25.89 10.90
CA TYR A 483 15.96 -26.51 10.06
C TYR A 483 15.87 -28.04 10.20
N LEU A 484 16.73 -28.66 11.02
CA LEU A 484 16.77 -30.13 11.16
C LEU A 484 15.45 -30.72 11.69
N SER A 485 14.71 -29.98 12.52
CA SER A 485 13.43 -30.43 13.07
C SER A 485 12.32 -30.60 12.02
N LEU A 486 12.50 -30.03 10.82
CA LEU A 486 11.54 -30.17 9.73
C LEU A 486 11.55 -31.55 9.09
N ASN A 487 12.61 -32.36 9.30
CA ASN A 487 12.77 -33.70 8.71
C ASN A 487 12.58 -33.73 7.18
N ILE A 488 13.02 -32.67 6.49
CA ILE A 488 13.03 -32.56 5.04
C ILE A 488 14.45 -32.23 4.56
N PRO A 489 14.84 -32.64 3.34
CA PRO A 489 16.15 -32.35 2.78
C PRO A 489 16.56 -30.88 2.89
N ILE A 490 17.80 -30.64 3.33
CA ILE A 490 18.38 -29.29 3.40
C ILE A 490 19.53 -29.19 2.39
N TYR A 491 19.45 -28.25 1.47
CA TYR A 491 20.49 -27.98 0.49
C TYR A 491 21.26 -26.71 0.87
N LEU A 492 22.58 -26.82 0.93
CA LEU A 492 23.50 -25.72 1.20
C LEU A 492 24.15 -25.31 -0.12
N ILE A 493 24.09 -24.04 -0.48
CA ILE A 493 24.63 -23.51 -1.72
C ILE A 493 25.58 -22.36 -1.36
N GLY A 494 26.87 -22.54 -1.62
CA GLY A 494 27.82 -21.43 -1.59
C GLY A 494 28.04 -20.90 -3.01
N ILE A 495 27.93 -19.59 -3.19
CA ILE A 495 28.10 -18.92 -4.49
C ILE A 495 29.15 -17.82 -4.37
N LYS A 496 30.19 -17.86 -5.20
CA LYS A 496 31.15 -16.77 -5.35
C LYS A 496 30.89 -15.98 -6.63
N PHE A 497 30.85 -14.66 -6.51
CA PHE A 497 30.86 -13.75 -7.65
C PHE A 497 32.24 -13.12 -7.83
N ASP A 498 32.57 -12.87 -9.09
CA ASP A 498 33.71 -12.07 -9.51
C ASP A 498 33.17 -10.75 -10.07
N SER A 499 33.53 -9.62 -9.45
CA SER A 499 33.01 -8.31 -9.86
C SER A 499 33.54 -7.81 -11.20
N ALA A 500 34.71 -8.30 -11.63
CA ALA A 500 35.27 -7.99 -12.93
C ALA A 500 34.55 -8.76 -14.05
N GLN A 501 34.24 -10.04 -13.82
CA GLN A 501 33.42 -10.87 -14.71
C GLN A 501 31.93 -10.53 -14.63
N ARG A 502 31.51 -9.89 -13.53
CA ARG A 502 30.11 -9.55 -13.20
C ARG A 502 29.20 -10.77 -13.19
N ASN A 503 29.74 -11.91 -12.78
CA ASN A 503 29.06 -13.20 -12.83
C ASN A 503 29.56 -14.14 -11.72
N ILE A 504 28.89 -15.28 -11.58
CA ILE A 504 29.29 -16.37 -10.69
C ILE A 504 30.57 -17.00 -11.26
N SER A 505 31.63 -17.01 -10.44
CA SER A 505 32.93 -17.61 -10.76
C SER A 505 33.05 -19.04 -10.21
N GLU A 506 32.52 -19.29 -9.01
CA GLU A 506 32.58 -20.59 -8.34
C GLU A 506 31.27 -20.86 -7.58
N TRP A 507 30.87 -22.13 -7.47
CA TRP A 507 29.77 -22.55 -6.61
C TRP A 507 30.00 -23.96 -6.05
N LYS A 508 29.32 -24.26 -4.93
CA LYS A 508 29.26 -25.62 -4.38
C LYS A 508 27.90 -25.89 -3.78
N VAL A 509 27.37 -27.09 -4.02
CA VAL A 509 26.11 -27.56 -3.46
C VAL A 509 26.37 -28.76 -2.57
N ILE A 510 25.82 -28.75 -1.35
CA ILE A 510 25.87 -29.87 -0.40
C ILE A 510 24.44 -30.20 0.04
N LYS A 511 24.06 -31.48 -0.05
CA LYS A 511 22.82 -31.97 0.55
C LYS A 511 23.09 -32.45 1.98
N LYS A 512 22.35 -31.93 2.95
CA LYS A 512 22.22 -32.44 4.32
C LYS A 512 20.84 -33.10 4.46
N ALA A 513 20.74 -33.97 5.47
CA ALA A 513 19.64 -34.91 5.75
C ALA A 513 18.27 -34.44 5.25
#